data_AF-A0A842KJZ6-F1
#
_entry.id   AF-A0A842KJZ6-F1
#
_cell.length_a   1.000
_cell.length_b   1.000
_cell.length_c   1.000
_cell.angle_alpha   90.00
_cell.angle_beta   90.00
_cell.angle_gamma   90.00
#
_symmetry.space_group_name_H-M   'P 1'
#
loop_
_entity.id
_entity.type
_entity.pdbx_description
1 polymer ?
#
loop_
_entity_poly.entity_id
_entity_poly.type
_entity_poly.pdbx_seq_one_letter_code
_entity_poly.pdbx_strand_id
1 'polypeptide(L)'
;MADNEAFDFQISSIINVIKNTDAKNVGLQFPEGFKRRAAGIAHEIEEATGAQIIISGNPCYGACDVDVNLAQKVDILFHFGHAMLDDSSYVKNVYFIEVRSNAKVEDVVNKSVEKLKGLRIGLITTVQHVHKLQLACEILQAHGKICIISKGDAKIAYPGQVLGCNFSSARAELCDEYLYIGSGNFHPMGVALSTGKRVLIADPFVNEVREVETSKLLKQRSAVIGKAMDATLFGIIVCSKPGQERMALALKLQELIRKYSREAKIIIMDLVTPDQLLQFKVDAFVNTACPRIAIDDVGRFNAPMLTPAELEIVLGQKKWENLVLDEITA
;
A
#
# COMPACT_ATOMS: atom_id res chain seq x y z
N MET A 1 27.07 14.28 10.11
CA MET A 1 25.83 14.00 10.87
C MET A 1 25.37 12.57 10.56
N ALA A 2 26.16 11.56 10.90
CA ALA A 2 26.12 10.25 10.23
C ALA A 2 25.77 9.07 11.14
N ASP A 3 25.04 9.27 12.26
CA ASP A 3 24.90 8.20 13.26
C ASP A 3 23.54 8.09 13.96
N ASN A 4 22.44 8.44 13.28
CA ASN A 4 21.11 8.24 13.88
C ASN A 4 19.98 8.06 12.85
N GLU A 5 20.23 7.36 11.74
CA GLU A 5 19.19 7.14 10.74
C GLU A 5 18.42 5.85 10.99
N ALA A 6 17.12 6.00 11.27
CA ALA A 6 16.18 4.90 11.44
C ALA A 6 15.95 4.08 10.16
N PHE A 7 16.57 4.45 9.03
CA PHE A 7 16.32 3.90 7.70
C PHE A 7 17.61 3.81 6.88
N ASP A 8 17.81 2.69 6.17
CA ASP A 8 18.98 2.43 5.32
C ASP A 8 18.71 2.72 3.84
N PHE A 9 19.25 3.82 3.32
CA PHE A 9 19.12 4.23 1.92
C PHE A 9 20.08 3.54 0.94
N GLN A 10 21.01 2.70 1.44
CA GLN A 10 21.94 1.92 0.61
C GLN A 10 22.75 2.75 -0.40
N ILE A 11 23.19 3.96 -0.02
CA ILE A 11 23.87 4.90 -0.92
C ILE A 11 25.14 4.29 -1.55
N SER A 12 25.93 3.55 -0.79
CA SER A 12 27.13 2.88 -1.32
C SER A 12 26.79 1.84 -2.40
N SER A 13 25.69 1.09 -2.23
CA SER A 13 25.23 0.13 -3.24
C SER A 13 24.78 0.84 -4.52
N ILE A 14 24.08 1.97 -4.38
CA ILE A 14 23.64 2.81 -5.51
C ILE A 14 24.85 3.32 -6.30
N ILE A 15 25.85 3.88 -5.62
CA ILE A 15 27.10 4.36 -6.24
C ILE A 15 27.81 3.24 -7.01
N ASN A 16 27.87 2.03 -6.45
CA ASN A 16 28.48 0.88 -7.11
C ASN A 16 27.73 0.48 -8.38
N VAL A 17 26.39 0.45 -8.36
CA VAL A 17 25.58 0.16 -9.54
C VAL A 17 25.87 1.19 -10.63
N ILE A 18 25.84 2.49 -10.31
CA ILE A 18 26.09 3.57 -11.28
C ILE A 18 27.47 3.43 -11.93
N LYS A 19 28.52 3.16 -11.14
CA LYS A 19 29.88 2.97 -11.64
C LYS A 19 30.02 1.74 -12.52
N ASN A 20 29.39 0.62 -12.14
CA ASN A 20 29.48 -0.63 -12.88
C ASN A 20 28.73 -0.58 -14.22
N THR A 21 27.67 0.22 -14.31
CA THR A 21 26.88 0.40 -15.55
C THR A 21 27.34 1.60 -16.38
N ASP A 22 28.29 2.39 -15.89
CA ASP A 22 28.71 3.68 -16.46
C ASP A 22 27.53 4.64 -16.75
N ALA A 23 26.51 4.62 -15.88
CA ALA A 23 25.30 5.43 -16.07
C ALA A 23 25.63 6.93 -15.94
N LYS A 24 25.16 7.74 -16.90
CA LYS A 24 25.42 9.19 -16.95
C LYS A 24 24.25 10.00 -16.46
N ASN A 25 23.03 9.57 -16.74
CA ASN A 25 21.80 10.20 -16.27
C ASN A 25 21.08 9.23 -15.33
N VAL A 26 20.89 9.64 -14.08
CA VAL A 26 20.29 8.78 -13.05
C VAL A 26 19.07 9.46 -12.45
N GLY A 27 17.94 8.77 -12.49
CA GLY A 27 16.69 9.20 -11.89
C GLY A 27 16.58 8.77 -10.44
N LEU A 28 16.01 9.60 -9.57
CA LEU A 28 15.64 9.23 -8.21
C LEU A 28 14.15 9.47 -7.97
N GLN A 29 13.42 8.47 -7.47
CA GLN A 29 12.02 8.58 -7.10
C GLN A 29 11.81 8.19 -5.63
N PHE A 30 11.25 9.12 -4.85
CA PHE A 30 11.04 8.93 -3.42
C PHE A 30 9.55 9.03 -3.05
N PRO A 31 9.07 8.22 -2.09
CA PRO A 31 7.80 8.46 -1.43
C PRO A 31 7.88 9.75 -0.60
N GLU A 32 6.71 10.33 -0.29
CA GLU A 32 6.59 11.62 0.39
C GLU A 32 7.45 11.74 1.67
N GLY A 33 7.49 10.68 2.48
CA GLY A 33 8.28 10.64 3.72
C GLY A 33 9.79 10.81 3.52
N PHE A 34 10.31 10.51 2.33
CA PHE A 34 11.74 10.56 2.01
C PHE A 34 12.12 11.70 1.06
N LYS A 35 11.18 12.41 0.45
CA LYS A 35 11.47 13.54 -0.46
C LYS A 35 12.34 14.64 0.16
N ARG A 36 12.23 14.85 1.49
CA ARG A 36 13.09 15.82 2.21
C ARG A 36 14.58 15.50 2.14
N ARG A 37 14.93 14.23 1.90
CA ARG A 37 16.31 13.74 1.76
C ARG A 37 16.82 13.76 0.32
N ALA A 38 15.93 13.96 -0.65
CA ALA A 38 16.24 13.77 -2.06
C ALA A 38 17.42 14.63 -2.54
N ALA A 39 17.46 15.92 -2.17
CA ALA A 39 18.54 16.81 -2.58
C ALA A 39 19.90 16.42 -1.98
N GLY A 40 19.92 16.00 -0.70
CA GLY A 40 21.16 15.55 -0.04
C GLY A 40 21.69 14.24 -0.62
N ILE A 41 20.79 13.27 -0.87
CA ILE A 41 21.14 11.99 -1.51
C ILE A 41 21.63 12.21 -2.94
N ALA A 42 20.98 13.09 -3.70
CA ALA A 42 21.42 13.44 -5.06
C ALA A 42 22.84 13.99 -5.05
N HIS A 43 23.12 14.97 -4.18
CA HIS A 43 24.45 15.56 -4.06
C HIS A 43 25.53 14.53 -3.73
N GLU A 44 25.29 13.63 -2.77
CA GLU A 44 26.25 12.58 -2.39
C GLU A 44 26.55 11.63 -3.56
N ILE A 45 25.55 11.26 -4.35
CA ILE A 45 25.72 10.41 -5.52
C ILE A 45 26.46 11.16 -6.64
N GLU A 46 26.13 12.43 -6.88
CA GLU A 46 26.80 13.29 -7.88
C GLU A 46 28.31 13.40 -7.58
N GLU A 47 28.68 13.73 -6.34
CA GLU A 47 30.08 13.86 -5.94
C GLU A 47 30.85 12.54 -6.11
N ALA A 48 30.23 11.41 -5.81
CA ALA A 48 30.89 10.11 -5.83
C ALA A 48 31.00 9.47 -7.23
N THR A 49 30.15 9.87 -8.18
CA THR A 49 30.00 9.20 -9.49
C THR A 49 30.22 10.13 -10.68
N GLY A 50 30.01 11.44 -10.54
CA GLY A 50 29.97 12.39 -11.64
C GLY A 50 28.74 12.25 -12.56
N ALA A 51 27.77 11.39 -12.22
CA ALA A 51 26.53 11.25 -12.96
C ALA A 51 25.60 12.44 -12.71
N GLN A 52 24.82 12.83 -13.72
CA GLN A 52 23.76 13.82 -13.58
C GLN A 52 22.55 13.19 -12.89
N ILE A 53 22.09 13.80 -11.80
CA ILE A 53 20.92 13.31 -11.06
C ILE A 53 19.66 14.10 -11.43
N ILE A 54 18.57 13.37 -11.69
CA ILE A 54 17.24 13.93 -11.96
C ILE A 54 16.25 13.37 -10.94
N ILE A 55 15.69 14.25 -10.11
CA ILE A 55 14.75 13.85 -9.05
C ILE A 55 13.32 13.93 -9.59
N SER A 56 12.54 12.86 -9.42
CA SER A 56 11.10 12.89 -9.71
C SER A 56 10.37 13.83 -8.75
N GLY A 57 9.75 14.86 -9.34
CA GLY A 57 8.91 15.82 -8.62
C GLY A 57 7.51 15.29 -8.28
N ASN A 58 7.05 14.25 -8.99
CA ASN A 58 5.69 13.69 -8.86
C ASN A 58 5.48 13.01 -7.50
N PRO A 59 4.23 12.96 -6.98
CA PRO A 59 3.91 12.08 -5.86
C PRO A 59 4.32 10.64 -6.14
N CYS A 60 4.66 9.89 -5.08
CA CYS A 60 4.97 8.47 -5.17
C CYS A 60 4.35 7.74 -3.97
N TYR A 61 3.37 6.88 -4.24
CA TYR A 61 2.61 6.19 -3.19
C TYR A 61 3.03 4.72 -2.98
N GLY A 62 3.81 4.15 -3.89
CA GLY A 62 4.14 2.73 -3.89
C GLY A 62 4.91 2.30 -5.13
N ALA A 63 5.31 1.03 -5.16
CA ALA A 63 5.84 0.38 -6.36
C ALA A 63 4.83 0.32 -7.52
N CYS A 64 3.54 0.53 -7.25
CA CYS A 64 2.50 0.68 -8.27
C CYS A 64 2.57 2.02 -9.05
N ASP A 65 3.42 2.95 -8.59
CA ASP A 65 3.49 4.34 -9.05
C ASP A 65 4.93 4.70 -9.46
N VAL A 66 5.58 3.83 -10.23
CA VAL A 66 6.90 4.12 -10.81
C VAL A 66 6.79 5.27 -11.82
N ASP A 67 7.68 6.25 -11.76
CA ASP A 67 7.74 7.35 -12.71
C ASP A 67 8.30 6.88 -14.07
N VAL A 68 7.42 6.30 -14.89
CA VAL A 68 7.76 5.78 -16.22
C VAL A 68 8.31 6.88 -17.13
N ASN A 69 7.81 8.13 -16.99
CA ASN A 69 8.25 9.25 -17.81
C ASN A 69 9.71 9.63 -17.51
N LEU A 70 10.08 9.67 -16.23
CA LEU A 70 11.46 9.86 -15.83
C LEU A 70 12.33 8.69 -16.24
N ALA A 71 11.86 7.44 -16.03
CA ALA A 71 12.64 6.25 -16.34
C ALA A 71 13.05 6.14 -17.82
N GLN A 72 12.22 6.68 -18.74
CA GLN A 72 12.53 6.77 -20.17
C GLN A 72 13.58 7.82 -20.54
N LYS A 73 13.92 8.74 -19.63
CA LYS A 73 14.85 9.86 -19.84
C LYS A 73 16.20 9.68 -19.17
N VAL A 74 16.35 8.61 -18.39
CA VAL A 74 17.55 8.32 -17.59
C VAL A 74 18.07 6.95 -17.95
N ASP A 75 19.35 6.72 -17.73
CA ASP A 75 19.97 5.41 -17.93
C ASP A 75 19.47 4.43 -16.86
N ILE A 76 19.32 4.92 -15.62
CA ILE A 76 18.86 4.15 -14.45
C ILE A 76 17.92 5.01 -13.60
N LEU A 77 16.83 4.43 -13.10
CA LEU A 77 15.97 5.02 -12.08
C LEU A 77 16.06 4.22 -10.77
N PHE A 78 16.43 4.87 -9.67
CA PHE A 78 16.31 4.29 -8.33
C PHE A 78 14.97 4.69 -7.70
N HIS A 79 14.15 3.68 -7.36
CA HIS A 79 12.84 3.84 -6.72
C HIS A 79 12.93 3.44 -5.26
N PHE A 80 12.69 4.37 -4.34
CA PHE A 80 12.92 4.19 -2.91
C PHE A 80 11.66 3.77 -2.13
N GLY A 81 11.86 3.08 -1.01
CA GLY A 81 10.85 2.79 0.02
C GLY A 81 9.91 1.61 -0.26
N HIS A 82 10.02 0.96 -1.42
CA HIS A 82 9.12 -0.11 -1.83
C HIS A 82 9.87 -1.30 -2.40
N ALA A 83 9.31 -2.50 -2.24
CA ALA A 83 9.74 -3.69 -2.96
C ALA A 83 9.12 -3.70 -4.37
N MET A 84 9.84 -4.28 -5.32
CA MET A 84 9.34 -4.51 -6.68
C MET A 84 8.09 -5.40 -6.66
N LEU A 85 7.10 -5.10 -7.51
CA LEU A 85 5.98 -6.01 -7.78
C LEU A 85 6.34 -6.88 -8.99
N ASP A 86 5.95 -8.16 -9.00
CA ASP A 86 6.30 -9.10 -10.09
C ASP A 86 5.82 -8.63 -11.48
N ASP A 87 4.74 -7.85 -11.56
CA ASP A 87 4.24 -7.26 -12.81
C ASP A 87 4.92 -5.93 -13.20
N SER A 88 5.93 -5.49 -12.44
CA SER A 88 6.69 -4.26 -12.70
C SER A 88 7.72 -4.38 -13.83
N SER A 89 7.67 -5.45 -14.64
CA SER A 89 8.59 -5.69 -15.74
C SER A 89 8.49 -4.67 -16.89
N TYR A 90 7.60 -3.68 -16.79
CA TYR A 90 7.39 -2.65 -17.80
C TYR A 90 8.54 -1.64 -17.90
N VAL A 91 9.47 -1.60 -16.93
CA VAL A 91 10.68 -0.77 -17.03
C VAL A 91 11.94 -1.53 -16.62
N LYS A 92 12.83 -1.78 -17.59
CA LYS A 92 14.03 -2.60 -17.40
C LYS A 92 15.16 -1.92 -16.63
N ASN A 93 15.13 -0.59 -16.52
CA ASN A 93 16.19 0.21 -15.89
C ASN A 93 15.81 0.77 -14.51
N VAL A 94 14.88 0.12 -13.80
CA VAL A 94 14.43 0.55 -12.47
C VAL A 94 15.01 -0.37 -11.40
N TYR A 95 15.67 0.23 -10.41
CA TYR A 95 16.22 -0.46 -9.25
C TYR A 95 15.43 -0.06 -8.00
N PHE A 96 14.88 -1.04 -7.30
CA PHE A 96 14.11 -0.81 -6.08
C PHE A 96 15.03 -0.83 -4.86
N ILE A 97 14.96 0.24 -4.07
CA ILE A 97 15.68 0.39 -2.80
C ILE A 97 14.65 0.41 -1.68
N GLU A 98 14.58 -0.64 -0.87
CA GLU A 98 13.47 -0.84 0.07
C GLU A 98 13.47 0.12 1.27
N VAL A 99 14.61 0.76 1.55
CA VAL A 99 14.77 1.67 2.70
C VAL A 99 14.34 1.00 4.01
N ARG A 100 15.00 -0.12 4.34
CA ARG A 100 14.67 -0.93 5.52
C ARG A 100 14.95 -0.17 6.81
N SER A 101 14.12 -0.40 7.83
CA SER A 101 14.24 0.28 9.11
C SER A 101 15.26 -0.37 10.04
N ASN A 102 16.04 0.47 10.72
CA ASN A 102 16.96 0.09 11.78
C ASN A 102 16.30 0.05 13.17
N ALA A 103 15.01 0.42 13.28
CA ALA A 103 14.30 0.38 14.54
C ALA A 103 14.33 -1.04 15.15
N LYS A 104 14.58 -1.09 16.46
CA LYS A 104 14.49 -2.32 17.25
C LYS A 104 13.02 -2.68 17.45
N VAL A 105 12.69 -3.95 17.33
CA VAL A 105 11.32 -4.47 17.45
C VAL A 105 11.14 -5.31 18.71
N GLU A 106 12.25 -5.70 19.36
CA GLU A 106 12.29 -6.68 20.43
C GLU A 106 11.42 -6.27 21.61
N ASP A 107 11.57 -5.03 22.10
CA ASP A 107 10.83 -4.52 23.25
C ASP A 107 9.31 -4.51 22.99
N VAL A 108 8.89 -4.03 21.81
CA VAL A 108 7.46 -3.92 21.48
C VAL A 108 6.84 -5.29 21.18
N VAL A 109 7.61 -6.23 20.60
CA VAL A 109 7.16 -7.61 20.38
C VAL A 109 7.02 -8.33 21.72
N ASN A 110 7.98 -8.21 22.65
CA ASN A 110 7.86 -8.77 23.99
C ASN A 110 6.62 -8.23 24.72
N LYS A 111 6.41 -6.91 24.67
CA LYS A 111 5.21 -6.27 25.23
C LYS A 111 3.92 -6.76 24.59
N SER A 112 3.96 -7.19 23.33
CA SER A 112 2.77 -7.72 22.64
C SER A 112 2.37 -9.09 23.13
N VAL A 113 3.32 -9.92 23.61
CA VAL A 113 3.08 -11.29 24.10
C VAL A 113 2.01 -11.30 25.19
N GLU A 114 2.08 -10.35 26.13
CA GLU A 114 1.14 -10.22 27.25
C GLU A 114 -0.30 -9.93 26.80
N LYS A 115 -0.48 -9.37 25.59
CA LYS A 115 -1.78 -8.98 25.04
C LYS A 115 -2.33 -9.98 24.02
N LEU A 116 -1.54 -10.96 23.60
CA LEU A 116 -1.93 -12.02 22.67
C LEU A 116 -2.72 -13.11 23.41
N LYS A 117 -3.94 -13.36 22.96
CA LYS A 117 -4.89 -14.33 23.52
C LYS A 117 -4.77 -15.71 22.87
N GLY A 118 -4.38 -15.77 21.60
CA GLY A 118 -4.22 -16.99 20.81
C GLY A 118 -2.89 -17.70 21.03
N LEU A 119 -2.79 -18.92 20.52
CA LEU A 119 -1.57 -19.72 20.49
C LEU A 119 -0.84 -19.53 19.15
N ARG A 120 -1.58 -19.53 18.04
CA ARG A 120 -1.08 -19.45 16.67
C ARG A 120 -1.14 -18.00 16.19
N ILE A 121 -0.01 -17.33 16.08
CA ILE A 121 0.10 -15.90 15.81
C ILE A 121 0.63 -15.69 14.39
N GLY A 122 -0.19 -15.07 13.53
CA GLY A 122 0.24 -14.65 12.21
C GLY A 122 1.04 -13.35 12.29
N LEU A 123 2.29 -13.36 11.81
CA LEU A 123 3.12 -12.17 11.75
C LEU A 123 2.97 -11.48 10.39
N ILE A 124 2.71 -10.18 10.44
CA ILE A 124 2.60 -9.34 9.25
C ILE A 124 3.32 -8.00 9.45
N THR A 125 3.76 -7.37 8.36
CA THR A 125 4.41 -6.06 8.38
C THR A 125 4.44 -5.43 6.98
N THR A 126 5.01 -4.24 6.84
CA THR A 126 5.36 -3.63 5.55
C THR A 126 6.83 -3.90 5.21
N VAL A 127 7.23 -3.63 3.97
CA VAL A 127 8.60 -3.89 3.47
C VAL A 127 9.71 -3.35 4.38
N GLN A 128 9.45 -2.25 5.11
CA GLN A 128 10.44 -1.61 5.97
C GLN A 128 10.86 -2.46 7.18
N HIS A 129 10.08 -3.47 7.58
CA HIS A 129 10.41 -4.33 8.73
C HIS A 129 10.37 -5.84 8.43
N VAL A 130 10.25 -6.26 7.15
CA VAL A 130 10.19 -7.69 6.80
C VAL A 130 11.42 -8.48 7.28
N HIS A 131 12.59 -7.85 7.30
CA HIS A 131 13.84 -8.43 7.79
C HIS A 131 13.87 -8.66 9.30
N LYS A 132 12.88 -8.15 10.04
CA LYS A 132 12.73 -8.31 11.50
C LYS A 132 11.71 -9.39 11.87
N LEU A 133 10.98 -9.94 10.90
CA LEU A 133 9.93 -10.94 11.17
C LEU A 133 10.47 -12.21 11.82
N GLN A 134 11.65 -12.67 11.38
CA GLN A 134 12.27 -13.88 11.94
C GLN A 134 12.61 -13.71 13.43
N LEU A 135 13.20 -12.57 13.80
CA LEU A 135 13.47 -12.24 15.20
C LEU A 135 12.19 -12.14 16.04
N ALA A 136 11.14 -11.51 15.51
CA ALA A 136 9.85 -11.47 16.19
C ALA A 136 9.25 -12.87 16.38
N CYS A 137 9.44 -13.75 15.40
CA CYS A 137 9.01 -15.14 15.44
C CYS A 137 9.70 -15.91 16.57
N GLU A 138 11.01 -15.75 16.73
CA GLU A 138 11.81 -16.33 17.81
C GLU A 138 11.34 -15.86 19.19
N ILE A 139 11.05 -14.56 19.34
CA ILE A 139 10.52 -14.00 20.59
C ILE A 139 9.17 -14.63 20.95
N LEU A 140 8.26 -14.75 19.97
CA LEU A 140 6.96 -15.41 20.17
C LEU A 140 7.11 -16.88 20.58
N GLN A 141 8.01 -17.62 19.91
CA GLN A 141 8.27 -19.03 20.19
C GLN A 141 8.89 -19.24 21.59
N ALA A 142 9.80 -18.36 22.02
CA ALA A 142 10.37 -18.39 23.36
C ALA A 142 9.30 -18.21 24.47
N HIS A 143 8.20 -17.56 24.15
CA HIS A 143 7.04 -17.40 25.04
C HIS A 143 5.93 -18.43 24.79
N GLY A 144 6.25 -19.55 24.13
CA GLY A 144 5.33 -20.67 23.93
C GLY A 144 4.25 -20.45 22.87
N LYS A 145 4.36 -19.41 22.03
CA LYS A 145 3.45 -19.18 20.90
C LYS A 145 3.94 -19.90 19.64
N ILE A 146 3.01 -20.26 18.75
CA ILE A 146 3.30 -20.75 17.40
C ILE A 146 3.29 -19.55 16.47
N CYS A 147 4.43 -19.21 15.90
CA CYS A 147 4.54 -18.11 14.93
C CYS A 147 4.32 -18.62 13.50
N ILE A 148 3.58 -17.86 12.70
CA ILE A 148 3.25 -18.16 11.30
C ILE A 148 3.59 -16.93 10.45
N ILE A 149 4.42 -17.12 9.42
CA ILE A 149 4.74 -16.09 8.42
C ILE A 149 4.38 -16.65 7.05
N SER A 150 3.27 -16.18 6.46
CA SER A 150 2.79 -16.71 5.18
C SER A 150 3.29 -15.89 3.98
N LYS A 151 3.50 -16.55 2.84
CA LYS A 151 4.13 -15.95 1.65
C LYS A 151 3.29 -14.84 0.99
N GLY A 152 1.97 -15.03 0.89
CA GLY A 152 1.12 -14.19 0.01
C GLY A 152 1.15 -14.66 -1.44
N ASP A 153 0.47 -13.91 -2.32
CA ASP A 153 0.42 -14.14 -3.76
C ASP A 153 1.66 -13.59 -4.50
N ALA A 154 1.67 -13.66 -5.84
CA ALA A 154 2.80 -13.21 -6.65
C ALA A 154 3.06 -11.69 -6.60
N LYS A 155 2.12 -10.87 -6.10
CA LYS A 155 2.36 -9.43 -5.91
C LYS A 155 3.03 -9.10 -4.58
N ILE A 156 3.20 -10.09 -3.70
CA ILE A 156 3.87 -9.94 -2.42
C ILE A 156 5.33 -10.38 -2.56
N ALA A 157 6.26 -9.45 -2.36
CA ALA A 157 7.69 -9.72 -2.52
C ALA A 157 8.27 -10.58 -1.39
N TYR A 158 7.76 -10.44 -0.16
CA TYR A 158 8.28 -11.15 1.02
C TYR A 158 7.17 -11.81 1.86
N PRO A 159 7.42 -12.99 2.44
CA PRO A 159 6.54 -13.56 3.44
C PRO A 159 6.24 -12.59 4.60
N GLY A 160 4.99 -12.55 5.03
CA GLY A 160 4.47 -11.64 6.05
C GLY A 160 4.32 -10.19 5.58
N GLN A 161 4.73 -9.82 4.37
CA GLN A 161 4.51 -8.47 3.86
C GLN A 161 3.05 -8.28 3.46
N VAL A 162 2.43 -7.21 3.95
CA VAL A 162 1.11 -6.74 3.48
C VAL A 162 1.26 -5.41 2.76
N LEU A 163 0.38 -5.17 1.79
CA LEU A 163 0.27 -3.91 1.06
C LEU A 163 -1.07 -3.25 1.37
N GLY A 164 -1.20 -1.97 1.01
CA GLY A 164 -2.48 -1.27 1.12
C GLY A 164 -3.59 -1.83 0.22
N CYS A 165 -3.21 -2.65 -0.77
CA CYS A 165 -4.11 -3.25 -1.75
C CYS A 165 -4.00 -4.78 -1.78
N ASN A 166 -3.24 -5.42 -0.89
CA ASN A 166 -3.06 -6.87 -0.93
C ASN A 166 -2.77 -7.42 0.46
N PHE A 167 -3.70 -8.23 0.96
CA PHE A 167 -3.63 -8.89 2.27
C PHE A 167 -3.49 -10.41 2.14
N SER A 168 -3.08 -10.92 0.98
CA SER A 168 -2.96 -12.36 0.70
C SER A 168 -2.02 -13.08 1.67
N SER A 169 -0.95 -12.41 2.13
CA SER A 169 -0.03 -12.92 3.15
C SER A 169 -0.66 -13.08 4.54
N ALA A 170 -1.85 -12.52 4.77
CA ALA A 170 -2.62 -12.80 5.97
C ALA A 170 -3.62 -13.95 5.76
N ARG A 171 -3.93 -14.40 4.54
CA ARG A 171 -5.02 -15.38 4.31
C ARG A 171 -4.60 -16.84 4.29
N ALA A 172 -3.30 -17.12 4.19
CA ALA A 172 -2.85 -18.44 3.78
C ALA A 172 -2.88 -19.51 4.89
N GLU A 173 -3.00 -19.15 6.17
CA GLU A 173 -2.90 -20.12 7.27
C GLU A 173 -3.87 -19.93 8.44
N LEU A 174 -4.15 -21.06 9.10
CA LEU A 174 -4.88 -21.13 10.37
C LEU A 174 -4.03 -20.48 11.46
N CYS A 175 -4.14 -19.17 11.66
CA CYS A 175 -3.76 -18.49 12.90
C CYS A 175 -5.01 -18.08 13.71
N ASP A 176 -4.84 -17.84 15.00
CA ASP A 176 -5.90 -17.39 15.91
C ASP A 176 -6.06 -15.86 15.84
N GLU A 177 -4.94 -15.14 15.72
CA GLU A 177 -4.89 -13.68 15.59
C GLU A 177 -3.59 -13.25 14.89
N TYR A 178 -3.50 -11.98 14.51
CA TYR A 178 -2.30 -11.40 13.89
C TYR A 178 -1.60 -10.38 14.79
N LEU A 179 -0.28 -10.32 14.65
CA LEU A 179 0.55 -9.23 15.15
C LEU A 179 1.17 -8.51 13.95
N TYR A 180 0.79 -7.24 13.78
CA TYR A 180 1.37 -6.32 12.82
C TYR A 180 2.51 -5.54 13.46
N ILE A 181 3.70 -5.61 12.87
CA ILE A 181 4.86 -4.83 13.30
C ILE A 181 4.99 -3.61 12.40
N GLY A 182 4.94 -2.42 12.98
CA GLY A 182 5.09 -1.16 12.26
C GLY A 182 4.11 -0.10 12.74
N SER A 183 4.18 1.06 12.11
CA SER A 183 3.31 2.19 12.41
C SER A 183 2.08 2.24 11.51
N GLY A 184 1.14 3.13 11.87
CA GLY A 184 -0.11 3.34 11.14
C GLY A 184 -1.20 2.30 11.45
N ASN A 185 -2.40 2.57 10.95
CA ASN A 185 -3.58 1.73 11.21
C ASN A 185 -4.16 1.08 9.95
N PHE A 186 -3.81 1.56 8.75
CA PHE A 186 -4.44 1.10 7.50
C PHE A 186 -4.23 -0.39 7.23
N HIS A 187 -2.96 -0.84 7.17
CA HIS A 187 -2.64 -2.24 6.91
C HIS A 187 -3.26 -3.22 7.92
N PRO A 188 -3.09 -3.03 9.25
CA PRO A 188 -3.65 -3.95 10.22
C PRO A 188 -5.18 -3.91 10.25
N MET A 189 -5.80 -2.76 9.95
CA MET A 189 -7.26 -2.65 9.73
C MET A 189 -7.74 -3.44 8.52
N GLY A 190 -6.99 -3.43 7.41
CA GLY A 190 -7.34 -4.22 6.24
C GLY A 190 -7.18 -5.71 6.45
N VAL A 191 -6.19 -6.15 7.24
CA VAL A 191 -6.10 -7.54 7.66
C VAL A 191 -7.26 -7.92 8.57
N ALA A 192 -7.61 -7.08 9.55
CA ALA A 192 -8.74 -7.36 10.45
C ALA A 192 -10.07 -7.51 9.66
N LEU A 193 -10.32 -6.63 8.69
CA LEU A 193 -11.54 -6.68 7.87
C LEU A 193 -11.54 -7.84 6.86
N SER A 194 -10.39 -8.16 6.26
CA SER A 194 -10.32 -9.23 5.26
C SER A 194 -10.32 -10.63 5.85
N THR A 195 -9.83 -10.79 7.08
CA THR A 195 -9.73 -12.10 7.75
C THR A 195 -10.81 -12.32 8.79
N GLY A 196 -11.45 -11.24 9.27
CA GLY A 196 -12.37 -11.28 10.40
C GLY A 196 -11.69 -11.60 11.74
N LYS A 197 -10.34 -11.65 11.79
CA LYS A 197 -9.58 -12.00 12.99
C LYS A 197 -9.11 -10.76 13.73
N ARG A 198 -8.78 -10.96 15.01
CA ARG A 198 -8.14 -9.96 15.85
C ARG A 198 -6.75 -9.62 15.31
N VAL A 199 -6.40 -8.34 15.35
CA VAL A 199 -5.08 -7.84 14.95
C VAL A 199 -4.56 -6.89 16.02
N LEU A 200 -3.36 -7.16 16.53
CA LEU A 200 -2.59 -6.23 17.35
C LEU A 200 -1.57 -5.49 16.49
N ILE A 201 -1.34 -4.22 16.83
CA ILE A 201 -0.28 -3.39 16.29
C ILE A 201 0.81 -3.28 17.33
N ALA A 202 2.03 -3.65 16.97
CA ALA A 202 3.26 -3.39 17.71
C ALA A 202 4.06 -2.32 16.96
N ASP A 203 4.01 -1.10 17.47
CA ASP A 203 4.70 0.05 16.87
C ASP A 203 6.11 0.22 17.46
N PRO A 204 7.18 -0.09 16.70
CA PRO A 204 8.55 -0.06 17.20
C PRO A 204 9.09 1.37 17.41
N PHE A 205 8.43 2.40 16.87
CA PHE A 205 8.92 3.78 16.98
C PHE A 205 8.45 4.45 18.27
N VAL A 206 7.24 4.12 18.74
CA VAL A 206 6.66 4.65 19.99
C VAL A 206 6.57 3.60 21.10
N ASN A 207 7.02 2.38 20.85
CA ASN A 207 6.97 1.23 21.76
C ASN A 207 5.57 0.99 22.35
N GLU A 208 4.56 1.03 21.48
CA GLU A 208 3.16 0.89 21.82
C GLU A 208 2.58 -0.42 21.26
N VAL A 209 1.74 -1.09 22.05
CA VAL A 209 0.91 -2.19 21.57
C VAL A 209 -0.56 -1.84 21.74
N ARG A 210 -1.31 -1.83 20.63
CA ARG A 210 -2.74 -1.50 20.59
C ARG A 210 -3.51 -2.48 19.70
N GLU A 211 -4.81 -2.60 19.94
CA GLU A 211 -5.71 -3.42 19.12
C GLU A 211 -6.35 -2.58 18.01
N VAL A 212 -6.59 -3.22 16.86
CA VAL A 212 -7.24 -2.58 15.72
C VAL A 212 -8.74 -2.41 15.96
N GLU A 213 -9.23 -1.18 15.78
CA GLU A 213 -10.64 -0.83 15.83
C GLU A 213 -11.21 -0.64 14.41
N THR A 214 -12.10 -1.54 13.96
CA THR A 214 -12.72 -1.49 12.61
C THR A 214 -14.08 -0.78 12.59
N SER A 215 -14.72 -0.64 13.75
CA SER A 215 -16.10 -0.15 13.91
C SER A 215 -16.32 1.24 13.29
N LYS A 216 -15.38 2.17 13.47
CA LYS A 216 -15.43 3.52 12.91
C LYS A 216 -15.44 3.48 11.38
N LEU A 217 -14.55 2.68 10.79
CA LEU A 217 -14.47 2.56 9.34
C LEU A 217 -15.76 1.95 8.78
N LEU A 218 -16.24 0.85 9.36
CA LEU A 218 -17.48 0.20 8.91
C LEU A 218 -18.68 1.16 8.93
N LYS A 219 -18.83 1.94 10.01
CA LYS A 219 -19.88 2.99 10.09
C LYS A 219 -19.73 4.05 8.99
N GLN A 220 -18.51 4.50 8.72
CA GLN A 220 -18.24 5.45 7.64
C GLN A 220 -18.59 4.85 6.27
N ARG A 221 -18.23 3.58 6.03
CA ARG A 221 -18.56 2.89 4.78
C ARG A 221 -20.07 2.67 4.62
N SER A 222 -20.79 2.30 5.69
CA SER A 222 -22.26 2.21 5.65
C SER A 222 -22.90 3.54 5.26
N ALA A 223 -22.39 4.66 5.77
CA ALA A 223 -22.90 5.98 5.42
C ALA A 223 -22.63 6.34 3.95
N VAL A 224 -21.45 5.99 3.42
CA VAL A 224 -21.11 6.20 2.00
C VAL A 224 -22.01 5.36 1.09
N ILE A 225 -22.22 4.08 1.42
CA ILE A 225 -23.14 3.20 0.69
C ILE A 225 -24.57 3.74 0.73
N GLY A 226 -25.07 4.09 1.92
CA GLY A 226 -26.43 4.63 2.08
C GLY A 226 -26.67 5.88 1.23
N LYS A 227 -25.69 6.80 1.17
CA LYS A 227 -25.76 8.00 0.32
C LYS A 227 -25.75 7.70 -1.18
N ALA A 228 -25.21 6.55 -1.60
CA ALA A 228 -25.12 6.16 -3.00
C ALA A 228 -26.27 5.25 -3.47
N MET A 229 -27.19 4.85 -2.57
CA MET A 229 -28.32 3.97 -2.92
C MET A 229 -29.19 4.55 -4.02
N ASP A 230 -29.46 5.87 -3.97
CA ASP A 230 -30.31 6.59 -4.92
C ASP A 230 -29.53 7.19 -6.11
N ALA A 231 -28.22 6.94 -6.21
CA ALA A 231 -27.39 7.47 -7.29
C ALA A 231 -27.83 6.94 -8.65
N THR A 232 -28.01 7.84 -9.62
CA THR A 232 -28.44 7.54 -10.99
C THR A 232 -27.31 7.64 -12.00
N LEU A 233 -26.34 8.53 -11.78
CA LEU A 233 -25.15 8.72 -12.61
C LEU A 233 -23.86 8.44 -11.82
N PHE A 234 -23.08 7.48 -12.30
CA PHE A 234 -21.79 7.11 -11.70
C PHE A 234 -20.59 7.55 -12.53
N GLY A 235 -19.55 8.04 -11.85
CA GLY A 235 -18.21 8.21 -12.39
C GLY A 235 -17.30 7.05 -11.98
N ILE A 236 -16.88 6.21 -12.91
CA ILE A 236 -15.95 5.10 -12.65
C ILE A 236 -14.52 5.59 -12.90
N ILE A 237 -13.72 5.64 -11.85
CA ILE A 237 -12.36 6.18 -11.90
C ILE A 237 -11.37 5.07 -12.23
N VAL A 238 -10.58 5.26 -13.29
CA VAL A 238 -9.42 4.44 -13.64
C VAL A 238 -8.16 5.28 -13.46
N CYS A 239 -7.18 4.74 -12.73
CA CYS A 239 -5.87 5.37 -12.63
C CYS A 239 -4.95 4.87 -13.73
N SER A 240 -4.22 5.76 -14.41
CA SER A 240 -3.25 5.41 -15.45
C SER A 240 -1.89 4.95 -14.91
N LYS A 241 -1.73 4.90 -13.57
CA LYS A 241 -0.50 4.38 -12.95
C LYS A 241 -0.39 2.88 -13.20
N PRO A 242 0.78 2.36 -13.62
CA PRO A 242 0.90 0.99 -14.11
C PRO A 242 0.37 -0.08 -13.14
N GLY A 243 0.64 0.05 -11.84
CA GLY A 243 0.18 -0.93 -10.84
C GLY A 243 -1.24 -0.68 -10.30
N GLN A 244 -1.97 0.30 -10.83
CA GLN A 244 -3.33 0.64 -10.42
C GLN A 244 -4.35 0.61 -11.56
N GLU A 245 -3.90 0.42 -12.80
CA GLU A 245 -4.77 0.44 -13.97
C GLU A 245 -5.67 -0.80 -14.01
N ARG A 246 -6.97 -0.61 -13.73
CA ARG A 246 -7.98 -1.67 -13.77
C ARG A 246 -9.09 -1.39 -14.79
N MET A 247 -8.72 -1.01 -16.01
CA MET A 247 -9.68 -0.68 -17.09
C MET A 247 -10.67 -1.84 -17.37
N ALA A 248 -10.20 -3.08 -17.38
CA ALA A 248 -11.07 -4.24 -17.58
C ALA A 248 -12.13 -4.37 -16.47
N LEU A 249 -11.79 -4.06 -15.22
CA LEU A 249 -12.76 -4.00 -14.12
C LEU A 249 -13.73 -2.84 -14.32
N ALA A 250 -13.23 -1.65 -14.67
CA ALA A 250 -14.07 -0.48 -14.89
C ALA A 250 -15.12 -0.70 -16.00
N LEU A 251 -14.76 -1.37 -17.10
CA LEU A 251 -15.71 -1.75 -18.16
C LEU A 251 -16.78 -2.71 -17.66
N LYS A 252 -16.40 -3.75 -16.90
CA LYS A 252 -17.35 -4.68 -16.27
C LYS A 252 -18.32 -3.97 -15.32
N LEU A 253 -17.81 -3.05 -14.49
CA LEU A 253 -18.65 -2.28 -13.57
C LEU A 253 -19.57 -1.31 -14.33
N GLN A 254 -19.11 -0.74 -15.46
CA GLN A 254 -19.95 0.11 -16.31
C GLN A 254 -21.13 -0.69 -16.88
N GLU A 255 -20.89 -1.88 -17.40
CA GLU A 255 -21.95 -2.78 -17.87
C GLU A 255 -22.90 -3.18 -16.74
N LEU A 256 -22.36 -3.51 -15.56
CA LEU A 256 -23.15 -3.85 -14.39
C LEU A 256 -24.07 -2.70 -13.98
N ILE A 257 -23.58 -1.47 -13.86
CA ILE A 257 -24.40 -0.30 -13.51
C ILE A 257 -25.53 -0.09 -14.52
N ARG A 258 -25.22 -0.21 -15.83
CA ARG A 258 -26.22 -0.06 -16.91
C ARG A 258 -27.30 -1.13 -16.89
N LYS A 259 -26.96 -2.37 -16.49
CA LYS A 259 -27.93 -3.46 -16.31
C LYS A 259 -29.00 -3.12 -15.25
N TYR A 260 -28.67 -2.28 -14.29
CA TYR A 260 -29.59 -1.79 -13.25
C TYR A 260 -30.25 -0.45 -13.61
N SER A 261 -30.32 -0.11 -14.91
CA SER A 261 -30.95 1.11 -15.43
C SER A 261 -30.36 2.41 -14.86
N ARG A 262 -29.07 2.39 -14.53
CA ARG A 262 -28.30 3.56 -14.07
C ARG A 262 -27.23 3.93 -15.10
N GLU A 263 -26.83 5.19 -15.14
CA GLU A 263 -25.80 5.68 -16.04
C GLU A 263 -24.40 5.57 -15.45
N ALA A 264 -23.39 5.32 -16.30
CA ALA A 264 -21.99 5.26 -15.89
C ALA A 264 -21.05 5.80 -16.98
N LYS A 265 -20.11 6.65 -16.56
CA LYS A 265 -19.02 7.19 -17.40
C LYS A 265 -17.68 6.78 -16.78
N ILE A 266 -16.74 6.35 -17.62
CA ILE A 266 -15.36 6.06 -17.18
C ILE A 266 -14.55 7.35 -17.25
N ILE A 267 -13.80 7.63 -16.19
CA ILE A 267 -12.91 8.78 -16.06
C ILE A 267 -11.51 8.22 -15.81
N ILE A 268 -10.60 8.44 -16.75
CA ILE A 268 -9.19 8.03 -16.61
C ILE A 268 -8.34 9.23 -16.20
N MET A 269 -7.45 9.04 -15.23
CA MET A 269 -6.54 10.08 -14.74
C MET A 269 -5.30 9.48 -14.09
N ASP A 270 -4.22 10.25 -13.97
CA ASP A 270 -3.04 9.81 -13.22
C ASP A 270 -3.24 9.98 -11.71
N LEU A 271 -3.51 11.21 -11.28
CA LEU A 271 -3.65 11.56 -9.88
C LEU A 271 -5.13 11.73 -9.48
N VAL A 272 -5.63 10.81 -8.66
CA VAL A 272 -7.00 10.86 -8.13
C VAL A 272 -7.02 11.67 -6.84
N THR A 273 -7.62 12.86 -6.89
CA THR A 273 -7.76 13.76 -5.73
C THR A 273 -9.14 14.41 -5.71
N PRO A 274 -9.60 14.89 -4.54
CA PRO A 274 -10.85 15.64 -4.44
C PRO A 274 -10.94 16.81 -5.42
N ASP A 275 -9.87 17.58 -5.57
CA ASP A 275 -9.85 18.78 -6.43
C ASP A 275 -10.01 18.43 -7.91
N GLN A 276 -9.37 17.35 -8.37
CA GLN A 276 -9.52 16.86 -9.74
C GLN A 276 -10.93 16.30 -10.00
N LEU A 277 -11.58 15.77 -8.97
CA LEU A 277 -12.92 15.20 -9.08
C LEU A 277 -14.06 16.24 -8.93
N LEU A 278 -13.76 17.43 -8.39
CA LEU A 278 -14.74 18.43 -8.01
C LEU A 278 -15.67 18.85 -9.15
N GLN A 279 -15.15 18.93 -10.38
CA GLN A 279 -15.89 19.40 -11.55
C GLN A 279 -16.76 18.32 -12.20
N PHE A 280 -16.56 17.04 -11.86
CA PHE A 280 -17.40 15.96 -12.36
C PHE A 280 -18.69 15.90 -11.55
N LYS A 281 -19.80 16.31 -12.18
CA LYS A 281 -21.15 16.33 -11.61
C LYS A 281 -21.79 14.95 -11.71
N VAL A 282 -21.32 14.00 -10.90
CA VAL A 282 -21.91 12.66 -10.78
C VAL A 282 -22.53 12.48 -9.39
N ASP A 283 -23.47 11.54 -9.26
CA ASP A 283 -24.15 11.26 -8.00
C ASP A 283 -23.26 10.44 -7.06
N ALA A 284 -22.41 9.57 -7.61
CA ALA A 284 -21.43 8.79 -6.88
C ALA A 284 -20.23 8.43 -7.79
N PHE A 285 -19.07 8.24 -7.16
CA PHE A 285 -17.90 7.69 -7.81
C PHE A 285 -17.70 6.22 -7.45
N VAL A 286 -17.08 5.47 -8.36
CA VAL A 286 -16.60 4.11 -8.14
C VAL A 286 -15.10 4.09 -8.41
N ASN A 287 -14.32 3.83 -7.38
CA ASN A 287 -12.87 3.80 -7.44
C ASN A 287 -12.37 2.45 -7.94
N THR A 288 -11.76 2.41 -9.13
CA THR A 288 -10.99 1.25 -9.61
C THR A 288 -9.48 1.50 -9.61
N ALA A 289 -9.00 2.59 -9.00
CA ALA A 289 -7.59 2.89 -8.79
C ALA A 289 -7.05 2.22 -7.51
N CYS A 290 -6.12 2.86 -6.79
CA CYS A 290 -5.67 2.43 -5.46
C CYS A 290 -6.84 2.26 -4.49
N PRO A 291 -7.05 1.07 -3.89
CA PRO A 291 -8.11 0.81 -2.93
C PRO A 291 -8.14 1.75 -1.71
N ARG A 292 -6.98 2.30 -1.34
CA ARG A 292 -6.85 3.22 -0.20
C ARG A 292 -7.61 4.53 -0.39
N ILE A 293 -7.75 5.02 -1.63
CA ILE A 293 -8.35 6.33 -1.93
C ILE A 293 -9.77 6.43 -1.37
N ALA A 294 -10.57 5.38 -1.56
CA ALA A 294 -11.95 5.37 -1.08
C ALA A 294 -12.03 5.35 0.46
N ILE A 295 -10.98 4.93 1.16
CA ILE A 295 -10.96 4.66 2.60
C ILE A 295 -10.27 5.79 3.39
N ASP A 296 -9.12 6.25 2.92
CA ASP A 296 -8.29 7.24 3.61
C ASP A 296 -8.85 8.66 3.45
N ASP A 297 -9.46 8.99 2.30
CA ASP A 297 -9.96 10.33 1.98
C ASP A 297 -11.49 10.47 2.15
N VAL A 298 -12.08 9.64 3.02
CA VAL A 298 -13.52 9.68 3.28
C VAL A 298 -13.96 11.06 3.74
N GLY A 299 -15.01 11.58 3.08
CA GLY A 299 -15.60 12.90 3.40
C GLY A 299 -14.88 14.08 2.75
N ARG A 300 -13.76 13.86 2.04
CA ARG A 300 -13.10 14.92 1.25
C ARG A 300 -13.67 15.07 -0.16
N PHE A 301 -14.25 14.01 -0.71
CA PHE A 301 -14.88 14.03 -2.03
C PHE A 301 -16.26 14.70 -2.00
N ASN A 302 -16.58 15.41 -3.08
CA ASN A 302 -17.87 16.09 -3.29
C ASN A 302 -19.05 15.14 -3.51
N ALA A 303 -18.79 13.87 -3.85
CA ALA A 303 -19.77 12.80 -3.97
C ALA A 303 -19.28 11.53 -3.26
N PRO A 304 -20.17 10.59 -2.87
CA PRO A 304 -19.79 9.30 -2.29
C PRO A 304 -18.78 8.56 -3.17
N MET A 305 -17.69 8.08 -2.57
CA MET A 305 -16.64 7.31 -3.25
C MET A 305 -16.75 5.84 -2.83
N LEU A 306 -17.26 5.00 -3.73
CA LEU A 306 -17.43 3.56 -3.51
C LEU A 306 -16.20 2.78 -3.98
N THR A 307 -15.92 1.67 -3.34
CA THR A 307 -15.11 0.58 -3.89
C THR A 307 -15.98 -0.32 -4.79
N PRO A 308 -15.39 -1.21 -5.61
CA PRO A 308 -16.15 -2.16 -6.43
C PRO A 308 -17.10 -3.04 -5.60
N ALA A 309 -16.64 -3.56 -4.46
CA ALA A 309 -17.45 -4.40 -3.58
C ALA A 309 -18.65 -3.64 -2.98
N GLU A 310 -18.51 -2.34 -2.76
CA GLU A 310 -19.58 -1.50 -2.22
C GLU A 310 -20.59 -1.10 -3.29
N LEU A 311 -20.15 -0.92 -4.53
CA LEU A 311 -21.06 -0.79 -5.66
C LEU A 311 -21.94 -2.04 -5.80
N GLU A 312 -21.37 -3.24 -5.65
CA GLU A 312 -22.16 -4.49 -5.65
C GLU A 312 -23.22 -4.48 -4.54
N ILE A 313 -22.94 -3.90 -3.37
CA ILE A 313 -23.92 -3.75 -2.29
C ILE A 313 -25.01 -2.74 -2.69
N VAL A 314 -24.63 -1.59 -3.24
CA VAL A 314 -25.57 -0.56 -3.72
C VAL A 314 -26.53 -1.10 -4.78
N LEU A 315 -26.04 -1.99 -5.65
CA LEU A 315 -26.84 -2.65 -6.70
C LEU A 315 -27.56 -3.92 -6.23
N GLY A 316 -27.46 -4.28 -4.94
CA GLY A 316 -28.09 -5.47 -4.36
C GLY A 316 -27.49 -6.81 -4.81
N GLN A 317 -26.29 -6.81 -5.40
CA GLN A 317 -25.54 -8.03 -5.77
C GLN A 317 -24.80 -8.66 -4.60
N LYS A 318 -24.44 -7.86 -3.60
CA LYS A 318 -23.72 -8.31 -2.41
C LYS A 318 -24.44 -7.85 -1.16
N LYS A 319 -24.46 -8.72 -0.14
CA LYS A 319 -24.97 -8.35 1.19
C LYS A 319 -23.93 -7.58 1.97
N TRP A 320 -24.37 -6.64 2.81
CA TRP A 320 -23.49 -5.80 3.63
C TRP A 320 -22.58 -6.60 4.56
N GLU A 321 -23.06 -7.72 5.10
CA GLU A 321 -22.29 -8.59 6.01
C GLU A 321 -21.07 -9.24 5.32
N ASN A 322 -21.07 -9.25 3.99
CA ASN A 322 -19.99 -9.79 3.16
C ASN A 322 -19.08 -8.69 2.60
N LEU A 323 -19.12 -7.48 3.17
CA LEU A 323 -18.21 -6.41 2.80
C LEU A 323 -16.76 -6.85 3.05
N VAL A 324 -15.94 -6.74 2.01
CA VAL A 324 -14.49 -6.91 2.07
C VAL A 324 -13.82 -5.66 1.51
N LEU A 325 -12.61 -5.36 1.98
CA LEU A 325 -11.82 -4.31 1.34
C LEU A 325 -11.44 -4.72 -0.07
N ASP A 326 -11.39 -3.71 -0.95
CA ASP A 326 -10.91 -3.88 -2.31
C ASP A 326 -9.41 -4.17 -2.34
N GLU A 327 -9.00 -5.04 -3.24
CA GLU A 327 -7.63 -5.52 -3.38
C GLU A 327 -7.22 -5.58 -4.85
N ILE A 328 -5.90 -5.56 -5.06
CA ILE A 328 -5.23 -5.79 -6.34
C ILE A 328 -4.29 -6.97 -6.12
N THR A 329 -4.84 -8.17 -6.28
CA THR A 329 -4.12 -9.45 -6.19
C THR A 329 -3.58 -9.88 -7.55
N ALA A 330 -2.70 -10.89 -7.54
CA ALA A 330 -2.20 -11.54 -8.76
C ALA A 330 -3.32 -12.31 -9.50
#